data_AF-A0A352Q0Y2-F1
#
_entry.id   AF-A0A352Q0Y2-F1
#
_cell.length_a   1.000
_cell.length_b   1.000
_cell.length_c   1.000
_cell.angle_alpha   90.00
_cell.angle_beta   90.00
_cell.angle_gamma   90.00
#
_symmetry.space_group_name_H-M   'P 1'
#
loop_
_entity.id
_entity.type
_entity.pdbx_description
1 polymer ?
#
loop_
_entity_poly.entity_id
_entity_poly.type
_entity_poly.pdbx_seq_one_letter_code
_entity_poly.pdbx_strand_id
1 'polypeptide(L)'
;MDILFNNRDGLKTKWRRNARRLSAAFLAVAPLTAIALPLSLSQIPLFVGGAVDTNIVLTLDDSGSMHWEYMPDDNWTYFAYPRASNVYSTSNYGNFVPEFSSTLSYSVRVRSPYANKMYYNPEVTYSPWKNHDNSSFPQASITCAYHNPFKTSVGCRDLTNNNTQSATWETYNGGAAGFPGGVTSSGGNRTFWPAQYFRYNSGDEWNAASYTQVLITPSVTSYTGGPNRSDCGDTPAQSATCTYAQEIQNFANWYTYYRSRILTARAGIGTAFADQGANMRVGFGAINVAPVSIDGWTRSEE
;
A
#
# COMPACT_ATOMS: atom_id res chain seq x y z
N MET A 1 -28.64 66.30 -40.74
CA MET A 1 -29.65 67.23 -41.26
C MET A 1 -30.19 68.03 -40.09
N ASP A 2 -29.38 69.02 -39.72
CA ASP A 2 -29.70 70.34 -39.19
C ASP A 2 -31.14 70.75 -38.80
N ILE A 3 -31.20 71.56 -37.71
CA ILE A 3 -31.98 72.84 -37.56
C ILE A 3 -33.48 72.62 -37.15
N LEU A 4 -34.09 73.10 -36.04
CA LEU A 4 -33.90 74.27 -35.13
C LEU A 4 -34.70 74.14 -33.79
N PHE A 5 -34.18 74.78 -32.71
CA PHE A 5 -34.76 75.75 -31.74
C PHE A 5 -36.26 75.66 -31.31
N ASN A 6 -36.74 76.12 -30.16
CA ASN A 6 -36.28 76.71 -28.89
C ASN A 6 -37.57 77.21 -28.20
N ASN A 7 -37.77 77.02 -26.90
CA ASN A 7 -37.96 78.09 -25.90
C ASN A 7 -38.68 77.63 -24.63
N ARG A 8 -38.07 78.07 -23.52
CA ARG A 8 -38.58 78.18 -22.16
C ARG A 8 -39.79 79.11 -22.08
N ASP A 9 -40.64 78.87 -21.08
CA ASP A 9 -41.13 79.82 -20.06
C ASP A 9 -42.04 79.01 -19.11
N GLY A 10 -42.15 79.21 -17.80
CA GLY A 10 -41.76 80.30 -16.93
C GLY A 10 -42.72 80.29 -15.74
N LEU A 11 -42.19 79.93 -14.56
CA LEU A 11 -42.62 80.20 -13.18
C LEU A 11 -43.89 81.06 -12.96
N LYS A 12 -44.73 80.65 -11.97
CA LYS A 12 -45.18 81.51 -10.84
C LYS A 12 -46.01 80.77 -9.75
N THR A 13 -45.33 80.49 -8.63
CA THR A 13 -45.61 80.94 -7.24
C THR A 13 -46.99 80.78 -6.57
N LYS A 14 -46.98 80.04 -5.44
CA LYS A 14 -47.75 80.13 -4.16
C LYS A 14 -49.27 79.88 -4.27
N TRP A 15 -49.90 79.08 -3.41
CA TRP A 15 -50.34 79.48 -2.06
C TRP A 15 -50.40 78.27 -1.10
N ARG A 16 -49.87 78.44 0.12
CA ARG A 16 -50.11 77.59 1.29
C ARG A 16 -51.14 78.29 2.18
N ARG A 17 -52.07 77.55 2.81
CA ARG A 17 -52.44 77.71 4.22
C ARG A 17 -53.44 76.63 4.69
N ASN A 18 -52.97 75.90 5.71
CA ASN A 18 -53.67 75.50 6.94
C ASN A 18 -54.70 74.34 6.86
N ALA A 19 -54.38 73.12 7.30
CA ALA A 19 -54.07 72.64 8.66
C ALA A 19 -55.29 72.22 9.49
N ARG A 20 -55.22 70.95 9.94
CA ARG A 20 -55.81 70.34 11.16
C ARG A 20 -57.14 69.56 11.03
N ARG A 21 -56.97 68.24 11.10
CA ARG A 21 -57.39 67.32 12.18
C ARG A 21 -58.65 66.47 11.99
N LEU A 22 -58.42 65.20 12.35
CA LEU A 22 -59.28 64.24 13.07
C LEU A 22 -59.95 63.11 12.25
N SER A 23 -59.51 61.91 12.65
CA SER A 23 -59.88 60.56 12.24
C SER A 23 -61.25 60.11 12.72
N ALA A 24 -61.88 59.20 11.95
CA ALA A 24 -62.57 57.96 12.37
C ALA A 24 -63.30 57.42 11.12
N ALA A 25 -62.90 56.31 10.52
CA ALA A 25 -63.09 54.91 10.94
C ALA A 25 -64.06 54.22 9.97
N PHE A 26 -63.52 53.42 9.05
CA PHE A 26 -64.27 52.38 8.34
C PHE A 26 -63.45 51.10 8.45
N LEU A 27 -63.79 50.26 9.42
CA LEU A 27 -63.13 48.99 9.69
C LEU A 27 -63.73 47.95 8.73
N ALA A 28 -63.11 47.76 7.56
CA ALA A 28 -63.43 46.66 6.67
C ALA A 28 -62.73 45.39 7.18
N VAL A 29 -63.51 44.42 7.69
CA VAL A 29 -63.00 43.09 8.06
C VAL A 29 -62.82 42.29 6.78
N ALA A 30 -61.58 42.16 6.31
CA ALA A 30 -61.20 41.19 5.30
C ALA A 30 -60.97 39.82 5.96
N PRO A 31 -61.45 38.70 5.39
CA PRO A 31 -61.10 37.39 5.90
C PRO A 31 -59.61 37.16 5.65
N LEU A 32 -58.80 37.06 6.71
CA LEU A 32 -57.45 36.54 6.61
C LEU A 32 -57.55 35.04 6.27
N THR A 33 -57.32 34.68 5.02
CA THR A 33 -56.93 33.31 4.69
C THR A 33 -55.50 33.13 5.18
N ALA A 34 -55.31 32.35 6.25
CA ALA A 34 -54.00 31.92 6.69
C ALA A 34 -53.37 31.04 5.60
N ILE A 35 -52.39 31.57 4.88
CA ILE A 35 -51.51 30.76 4.04
C ILE A 35 -50.48 30.16 4.99
N ALA A 36 -50.66 28.89 5.35
CA ALA A 36 -49.61 28.14 6.01
C ALA A 36 -48.45 27.98 5.01
N LEU A 37 -47.29 28.57 5.34
CA LEU A 37 -46.04 28.22 4.68
C LEU A 37 -45.83 26.71 4.82
N PRO A 38 -45.39 25.99 3.78
CA PRO A 38 -45.03 24.59 3.92
C PRO A 38 -43.90 24.51 4.94
N LEU A 39 -44.21 24.01 6.14
CA LEU A 39 -43.20 23.66 7.13
C LEU A 39 -42.46 22.45 6.57
N SER A 40 -41.29 22.68 5.99
CA SER A 40 -40.38 21.61 5.57
C SER A 40 -39.79 20.98 6.83
N LEU A 41 -40.55 20.07 7.45
CA LEU A 41 -40.00 19.17 8.45
C LEU A 41 -38.98 18.28 7.77
N SER A 42 -37.79 18.17 8.37
CA SER A 42 -36.75 17.23 7.92
C SER A 42 -37.38 15.85 7.73
N GLN A 43 -37.38 15.37 6.48
CA GLN A 43 -37.78 14.00 6.14
C GLN A 43 -36.71 12.97 6.55
N ILE A 44 -35.56 13.44 7.06
CA ILE A 44 -34.52 12.60 7.65
C ILE A 44 -34.94 12.37 9.11
N PRO A 45 -35.24 11.12 9.51
CA PRO A 45 -35.62 10.82 10.88
C PRO A 45 -34.50 11.22 11.86
N LEU A 46 -34.85 11.79 13.02
CA LEU A 46 -33.88 12.28 14.02
C LEU A 46 -32.90 11.20 14.53
N PHE A 47 -33.27 9.92 14.42
CA PHE A 47 -32.44 8.76 14.76
C PHE A 47 -31.50 8.32 13.64
N VAL A 48 -31.64 8.84 12.42
CA VAL A 48 -30.55 8.96 11.44
C VAL A 48 -29.76 10.23 11.79
N GLY A 49 -29.40 10.36 13.06
CA GLY A 49 -28.44 11.36 13.52
C GLY A 49 -27.17 11.18 12.70
N GLY A 50 -26.58 12.30 12.26
CA GLY A 50 -25.49 12.33 11.29
C GLY A 50 -24.48 11.23 11.58
N ALA A 51 -24.15 10.43 10.56
CA ALA A 51 -23.13 9.40 10.66
C ALA A 51 -21.91 10.01 11.34
N VAL A 52 -21.68 9.63 12.60
CA VAL A 52 -20.51 10.12 13.34
C VAL A 52 -19.32 9.49 12.66
N ASP A 53 -18.36 10.30 12.21
CA ASP A 53 -17.15 9.78 11.58
C ASP A 53 -16.53 8.71 12.50
N THR A 54 -16.21 7.55 11.93
CA THR A 54 -15.55 6.48 12.68
C THR A 54 -14.18 6.97 13.12
N ASN A 55 -13.84 6.76 14.40
CA ASN A 55 -12.50 7.02 14.91
C ASN A 55 -11.70 5.72 14.94
N ILE A 56 -10.59 5.68 14.21
CA ILE A 56 -9.67 4.54 14.18
C ILE A 56 -8.32 5.01 14.70
N VAL A 57 -7.74 4.26 15.62
CA VAL A 57 -6.33 4.42 16.00
C VAL A 57 -5.56 3.27 15.37
N LEU A 58 -4.68 3.61 14.41
CA LEU A 58 -3.78 2.67 13.76
C LEU A 58 -2.37 2.87 14.32
N THR A 59 -1.85 1.81 14.93
CA THR A 59 -0.45 1.75 15.35
C THR A 59 0.28 0.76 14.46
N LEU A 60 1.33 1.21 13.78
CA LEU A 60 2.17 0.37 12.92
C LEU A 60 3.47 0.00 13.64
N ASP A 61 3.78 -1.29 13.70
CA ASP A 61 5.12 -1.72 14.10
C ASP A 61 6.13 -1.36 12.99
N ASP A 62 7.13 -0.57 13.35
CA ASP A 62 8.29 -0.21 12.53
C ASP A 62 9.61 -0.64 13.20
N SER A 63 9.54 -1.61 14.11
CA SER A 63 10.69 -2.27 14.68
C SER A 63 11.61 -2.86 13.60
N GLY A 64 12.89 -3.08 13.96
CA GLY A 64 13.85 -3.66 13.03
C GLY A 64 13.43 -5.06 12.51
N SER A 65 12.62 -5.79 13.29
CA SER A 65 12.09 -7.10 12.87
C SER A 65 11.19 -7.01 11.63
N MET A 66 10.56 -5.85 11.42
CA MET A 66 9.72 -5.61 10.25
C MET A 66 10.54 -5.47 8.95
N HIS A 67 11.87 -5.40 9.03
CA HIS A 67 12.75 -5.37 7.86
C HIS A 67 13.01 -6.76 7.27
N TRP A 68 12.65 -7.84 7.97
CA TRP A 68 12.99 -9.21 7.58
C TRP A 68 12.19 -9.68 6.35
N GLU A 69 12.84 -10.52 5.55
CA GLU A 69 12.32 -11.14 4.32
C GLU A 69 11.99 -12.64 4.53
N TYR A 70 11.88 -13.06 5.80
CA TYR A 70 11.61 -14.43 6.21
C TYR A 70 10.53 -14.54 7.29
N MET A 71 9.66 -15.54 7.13
CA MET A 71 8.63 -15.94 8.09
C MET A 71 8.35 -17.44 7.86
N PRO A 72 8.87 -18.33 8.71
CA PRO A 72 8.57 -18.41 10.14
C PRO A 72 9.58 -17.65 11.00
N ASP A 73 9.30 -17.50 12.29
CA ASP A 73 10.31 -16.94 13.19
C ASP A 73 11.28 -18.05 13.63
N ASP A 74 12.55 -17.94 13.25
CA ASP A 74 13.62 -18.84 13.65
C ASP A 74 14.78 -18.11 14.35
N ASN A 75 14.61 -16.81 14.65
CA ASN A 75 15.61 -15.92 15.26
C ASN A 75 16.99 -15.89 14.56
N TRP A 76 17.10 -16.40 13.32
CA TRP A 76 18.37 -16.51 12.61
C TRP A 76 18.30 -15.86 11.22
N THR A 77 17.23 -16.14 10.49
CA THR A 77 17.11 -15.80 9.08
C THR A 77 16.46 -14.43 8.90
N TYR A 78 17.22 -13.46 8.39
CA TYR A 78 16.72 -12.11 8.15
C TYR A 78 16.42 -11.79 6.68
N PHE A 79 17.28 -12.21 5.75
CA PHE A 79 17.22 -11.77 4.36
C PHE A 79 17.26 -12.93 3.37
N ALA A 80 16.48 -12.85 2.30
CA ALA A 80 16.53 -13.81 1.20
C ALA A 80 17.53 -13.39 0.10
N TYR A 81 17.91 -12.12 0.09
CA TYR A 81 18.87 -11.51 -0.84
C TYR A 81 19.95 -10.72 -0.09
N PRO A 82 21.13 -10.51 -0.69
CA PRO A 82 22.06 -9.49 -0.22
C PRO A 82 21.35 -8.14 -0.11
N ARG A 83 21.40 -7.54 1.08
CA ARG A 83 20.68 -6.30 1.36
C ARG A 83 21.47 -5.08 0.93
N ALA A 84 20.78 -4.09 0.39
CA ALA A 84 21.31 -2.72 0.34
C ALA A 84 21.30 -2.12 1.76
N SER A 85 22.17 -1.14 2.00
CA SER A 85 22.13 -0.37 3.25
C SER A 85 21.06 0.72 3.18
N ASN A 86 20.48 1.05 4.33
CA ASN A 86 19.56 2.16 4.53
C ASN A 86 18.20 2.06 3.79
N VAL A 87 17.81 0.84 3.43
CA VAL A 87 16.53 0.53 2.74
C VAL A 87 15.32 1.01 3.55
N TYR A 88 15.35 0.84 4.88
CA TYR A 88 14.25 1.21 5.77
C TYR A 88 14.68 2.29 6.77
N SER A 89 15.70 2.02 7.59
CA SER A 89 16.29 2.95 8.57
C SER A 89 17.79 3.15 8.37
N THR A 90 18.40 4.10 9.10
CA THR A 90 19.87 4.26 9.15
C THR A 90 20.58 3.12 9.87
N SER A 91 19.88 2.42 10.77
CA SER A 91 20.36 1.17 11.37
C SER A 91 20.10 -0.01 10.43
N ASN A 92 21.04 -0.97 10.40
CA ASN A 92 20.99 -2.11 9.49
C ASN A 92 21.39 -3.42 10.21
N TYR A 93 20.67 -4.51 9.95
CA TYR A 93 21.08 -5.85 10.37
C TYR A 93 22.31 -6.34 9.59
N GLY A 94 22.98 -7.39 10.08
CA GLY A 94 24.07 -8.03 9.33
C GLY A 94 23.62 -8.53 7.96
N ASN A 95 24.51 -8.47 6.96
CA ASN A 95 24.21 -8.93 5.60
C ASN A 95 24.43 -10.45 5.47
N PHE A 96 23.71 -11.23 6.29
CA PHE A 96 23.70 -12.69 6.29
C PHE A 96 22.60 -13.19 5.35
N VAL A 97 22.97 -14.05 4.42
CA VAL A 97 22.07 -14.50 3.34
C VAL A 97 22.31 -15.99 3.10
N PRO A 98 21.26 -16.83 3.11
CA PRO A 98 21.38 -18.21 2.66
C PRO A 98 21.91 -18.25 1.22
N GLU A 99 22.89 -19.09 0.94
CA GLU A 99 23.46 -19.19 -0.42
C GLU A 99 22.38 -19.52 -1.46
N PHE A 100 22.56 -19.07 -2.70
CA PHE A 100 21.71 -19.47 -3.82
C PHE A 100 22.14 -20.87 -4.28
N SER A 101 21.50 -21.89 -3.71
CA SER A 101 21.76 -23.29 -4.04
C SER A 101 20.44 -24.07 -4.07
N SER A 102 20.33 -25.01 -5.01
CA SER A 102 19.22 -25.97 -5.08
C SER A 102 19.48 -27.26 -4.30
N THR A 103 20.66 -27.41 -3.71
CA THR A 103 21.08 -28.64 -3.01
C THR A 103 21.21 -28.47 -1.50
N LEU A 104 21.06 -27.25 -0.99
CA LEU A 104 21.15 -26.94 0.44
C LEU A 104 19.75 -26.76 1.04
N SER A 105 19.45 -27.51 2.10
CA SER A 105 18.19 -27.44 2.85
C SER A 105 17.77 -26.01 3.21
N TYR A 106 18.69 -25.20 3.72
CA TYR A 106 18.40 -23.83 4.15
C TYR A 106 18.10 -22.91 2.97
N SER A 107 18.85 -23.05 1.87
CA SER A 107 18.68 -22.26 0.66
C SER A 107 17.32 -22.45 -0.02
N VAL A 108 16.84 -23.69 -0.10
CA VAL A 108 15.55 -24.00 -0.75
C VAL A 108 14.37 -23.56 0.13
N ARG A 109 14.47 -23.75 1.45
CA ARG A 109 13.41 -23.39 2.40
C ARG A 109 13.16 -21.88 2.42
N VAL A 110 14.22 -21.07 2.49
CA VAL A 110 14.09 -19.61 2.51
C VAL A 110 13.45 -19.06 1.23
N ARG A 111 13.64 -19.74 0.11
CA ARG A 111 13.13 -19.34 -1.22
C ARG A 111 11.95 -20.17 -1.69
N SER A 112 11.23 -20.80 -0.76
CA SER A 112 9.99 -21.51 -1.03
C SER A 112 8.82 -20.82 -0.31
N PRO A 113 7.71 -20.50 -0.98
CA PRO A 113 6.50 -20.00 -0.33
C PRO A 113 5.83 -21.06 0.58
N TYR A 114 6.26 -22.32 0.49
CA TYR A 114 5.83 -23.36 1.42
C TYR A 114 6.42 -23.12 2.80
N ALA A 115 7.74 -23.02 2.91
CA ALA A 115 8.45 -22.84 4.17
C ALA A 115 8.50 -21.36 4.60
N ASN A 116 8.88 -20.44 3.70
CA ASN A 116 8.91 -18.99 3.96
C ASN A 116 7.67 -18.30 3.36
N LYS A 117 6.68 -17.97 4.18
CA LYS A 117 5.44 -17.32 3.72
C LYS A 117 5.63 -15.89 3.19
N MET A 118 6.76 -15.26 3.48
CA MET A 118 7.11 -13.94 2.91
C MET A 118 7.70 -14.05 1.50
N TYR A 119 8.21 -15.21 1.11
CA TYR A 119 8.82 -15.38 -0.20
C TYR A 119 7.77 -15.37 -1.32
N TYR A 120 8.22 -15.13 -2.54
CA TYR A 120 7.36 -15.12 -3.72
C TYR A 120 6.53 -16.40 -3.82
N ASN A 121 5.20 -16.24 -3.89
CA ASN A 121 4.26 -17.32 -4.16
C ASN A 121 3.73 -17.21 -5.60
N PRO A 122 4.06 -18.15 -6.50
CA PRO A 122 3.56 -18.13 -7.88
C PRO A 122 2.03 -18.33 -7.96
N GLU A 123 1.37 -18.69 -6.86
CA GLU A 123 -0.08 -18.85 -6.78
C GLU A 123 -0.84 -17.55 -6.46
N VAL A 124 -0.12 -16.45 -6.18
CA VAL A 124 -0.69 -15.15 -5.78
C VAL A 124 -0.35 -14.08 -6.80
N THR A 125 -1.34 -13.26 -7.17
CA THR A 125 -1.11 -12.04 -7.96
C THR A 125 -0.68 -10.89 -7.04
N TYR A 126 0.51 -10.35 -7.26
CA TYR A 126 1.06 -9.20 -6.55
C TYR A 126 0.80 -7.94 -7.37
N SER A 127 -0.17 -7.13 -6.92
CA SER A 127 -0.47 -5.83 -7.53
C SER A 127 0.41 -4.73 -6.94
N PRO A 128 0.78 -3.68 -7.69
CA PRO A 128 1.41 -2.50 -7.11
C PRO A 128 0.57 -1.90 -5.97
N TRP A 129 1.23 -1.22 -5.02
CA TRP A 129 0.54 -0.56 -3.91
C TRP A 129 -0.51 0.44 -4.37
N LYS A 130 -1.49 0.70 -3.50
CA LYS A 130 -2.49 1.75 -3.71
C LYS A 130 -1.99 3.10 -3.23
N ASN A 131 -2.33 4.14 -3.99
CA ASN A 131 -2.28 5.53 -3.56
C ASN A 131 -3.55 5.86 -2.75
N HIS A 132 -3.52 7.02 -2.09
CA HIS A 132 -4.63 7.53 -1.28
C HIS A 132 -5.94 7.78 -2.07
N ASP A 133 -5.84 7.94 -3.40
CA ASP A 133 -6.96 8.17 -4.32
C ASP A 133 -7.45 6.86 -4.99
N ASN A 134 -7.02 5.71 -4.48
CA ASN A 134 -7.24 4.36 -5.03
C ASN A 134 -6.60 4.10 -6.40
N SER A 135 -5.84 5.06 -6.96
CA SER A 135 -4.95 4.78 -8.07
C SER A 135 -3.82 3.84 -7.61
N SER A 136 -3.15 3.18 -8.54
CA SER A 136 -2.07 2.23 -8.21
C SER A 136 -0.71 2.82 -8.53
N PHE A 137 0.30 2.43 -7.77
CA PHE A 137 1.70 2.62 -8.10
C PHE A 137 2.00 1.98 -9.48
N PRO A 138 3.07 2.41 -10.18
CA PRO A 138 3.44 1.80 -11.44
C PRO A 138 3.84 0.33 -11.25
N GLN A 139 3.74 -0.46 -12.32
CA GLN A 139 4.34 -1.79 -12.37
C GLN A 139 5.84 -1.70 -12.04
N ALA A 140 6.34 -2.63 -11.23
CA ALA A 140 7.76 -2.63 -10.88
C ALA A 140 8.62 -2.93 -12.12
N SER A 141 9.74 -2.23 -12.26
CA SER A 141 10.70 -2.50 -13.34
C SER A 141 11.36 -3.86 -13.15
N ILE A 142 11.35 -4.71 -14.18
CA ILE A 142 12.00 -6.03 -14.13
C ILE A 142 13.53 -5.92 -14.19
N THR A 143 14.08 -4.88 -14.81
CA THR A 143 15.53 -4.64 -14.90
C THR A 143 16.08 -3.78 -13.76
N CYS A 144 15.20 -3.15 -12.99
CA CYS A 144 15.56 -2.31 -11.85
C CYS A 144 14.43 -2.30 -10.81
N ALA A 145 14.15 -3.45 -10.21
CA ALA A 145 13.16 -3.59 -9.17
C ALA A 145 13.67 -2.92 -7.88
N TYR A 146 13.07 -1.80 -7.49
CA TYR A 146 13.55 -1.00 -6.36
C TYR A 146 13.53 -1.81 -5.06
N HIS A 147 14.56 -1.62 -4.23
CA HIS A 147 14.57 -2.13 -2.86
C HIS A 147 13.50 -1.46 -2.00
N ASN A 148 13.11 -0.23 -2.30
CA ASN A 148 12.00 0.42 -1.61
C ASN A 148 11.36 1.43 -2.55
N PRO A 149 10.05 1.34 -2.84
CA PRO A 149 9.39 2.23 -3.79
C PRO A 149 9.37 3.70 -3.34
N PHE A 150 9.53 3.97 -2.03
CA PHE A 150 9.65 5.34 -1.49
C PHE A 150 11.10 5.82 -1.31
N LYS A 151 12.10 4.95 -1.51
CA LYS A 151 13.53 5.27 -1.36
C LYS A 151 14.31 4.73 -2.55
N THR A 152 13.94 5.18 -3.75
CA THR A 152 14.52 4.71 -5.02
C THR A 152 16.03 4.99 -5.14
N SER A 153 16.54 6.02 -4.45
CA SER A 153 17.97 6.36 -4.39
C SER A 153 18.84 5.29 -3.70
N VAL A 154 18.24 4.40 -2.90
CA VAL A 154 18.94 3.24 -2.31
C VAL A 154 19.33 2.20 -3.36
N GLY A 155 18.69 2.26 -4.53
CA GLY A 155 18.97 1.38 -5.67
C GLY A 155 17.94 0.28 -5.86
N CYS A 156 18.28 -0.61 -6.76
CA CYS A 156 17.38 -1.63 -7.29
C CYS A 156 18.13 -2.90 -7.67
N ARG A 157 17.35 -3.93 -7.99
CA ARG A 157 17.83 -5.23 -8.46
C ARG A 157 17.39 -5.49 -9.89
N ASP A 158 18.32 -5.90 -10.75
CA ASP A 158 17.96 -6.46 -12.05
C ASP A 158 17.52 -7.91 -11.87
N LEU A 159 16.25 -8.20 -12.17
CA LEU A 159 15.65 -9.52 -12.03
C LEU A 159 15.80 -10.39 -13.29
N THR A 160 16.36 -9.84 -14.36
CA THR A 160 16.46 -10.45 -15.68
C THR A 160 17.87 -10.92 -16.03
N ASN A 161 18.85 -10.73 -15.14
CA ASN A 161 20.24 -11.09 -15.35
C ASN A 161 20.87 -11.70 -14.09
N ASN A 162 21.99 -12.39 -14.28
CA ASN A 162 22.84 -12.81 -13.17
C ASN A 162 23.32 -11.59 -12.37
N ASN A 163 23.17 -11.66 -11.05
CA ASN A 163 23.62 -10.64 -10.12
C ASN A 163 24.85 -11.14 -9.39
N THR A 164 25.92 -10.33 -9.32
CA THR A 164 27.08 -10.61 -8.48
C THR A 164 27.11 -9.61 -7.33
N GLN A 165 27.00 -10.11 -6.08
CA GLN A 165 26.94 -9.25 -4.89
C GLN A 165 27.72 -9.85 -3.72
N SER A 166 28.19 -8.97 -2.84
CA SER A 166 28.88 -9.35 -1.61
C SER A 166 27.88 -9.56 -0.46
N ALA A 167 28.05 -10.65 0.28
CA ALA A 167 27.33 -10.93 1.51
C ALA A 167 28.15 -11.87 2.40
N THR A 168 27.67 -12.09 3.62
CA THR A 168 28.05 -13.25 4.42
C THR A 168 27.10 -14.38 4.04
N TRP A 169 27.60 -15.29 3.19
CA TRP A 169 26.82 -16.39 2.62
C TRP A 169 26.75 -17.55 3.60
N GLU A 170 25.53 -17.88 4.00
CA GLU A 170 25.24 -18.95 4.94
C GLU A 170 24.88 -20.23 4.18
N THR A 171 25.43 -21.35 4.63
CA THR A 171 25.14 -22.67 4.08
C THR A 171 24.74 -23.61 5.21
N TYR A 172 23.72 -24.42 4.94
CA TYR A 172 23.32 -25.48 5.83
C TYR A 172 22.60 -26.58 5.05
N ASN A 173 23.04 -27.81 5.26
CA ASN A 173 22.43 -29.01 4.69
C ASN A 173 22.18 -30.03 5.80
N GLY A 174 20.99 -30.02 6.37
CA GLY A 174 20.60 -30.88 7.47
C GLY A 174 19.14 -30.68 7.87
N GLY A 175 18.72 -31.31 8.96
CA GLY A 175 17.36 -31.24 9.48
C GLY A 175 17.14 -30.13 10.51
N ALA A 176 15.88 -29.91 10.91
CA ALA A 176 15.50 -28.91 11.92
C ALA A 176 16.34 -28.96 13.20
N ALA A 177 16.65 -30.16 13.71
CA ALA A 177 17.35 -30.35 14.98
C ALA A 177 18.79 -29.78 15.00
N GLY A 178 19.45 -29.67 13.84
CA GLY A 178 20.79 -29.11 13.74
C GLY A 178 20.81 -27.62 13.38
N PHE A 179 19.66 -27.00 13.16
CA PHE A 179 19.56 -25.59 12.79
C PHE A 179 19.29 -24.73 14.05
N PRO A 180 19.92 -23.55 14.19
CA PRO A 180 20.95 -22.98 13.31
C PRO A 180 22.38 -23.43 13.66
N GLY A 181 22.59 -24.30 14.65
CA GLY A 181 23.93 -24.64 15.17
C GLY A 181 24.91 -25.23 14.14
N GLY A 182 24.42 -25.83 13.06
CA GLY A 182 25.24 -26.35 11.96
C GLY A 182 25.43 -25.39 10.78
N VAL A 183 24.89 -24.17 10.83
CA VAL A 183 25.08 -23.16 9.79
C VAL A 183 26.55 -22.77 9.72
N THR A 184 27.12 -22.78 8.51
CA THR A 184 28.45 -22.22 8.25
C THR A 184 28.32 -20.97 7.39
N SER A 185 29.26 -20.04 7.51
CA SER A 185 29.19 -18.77 6.79
C SER A 185 30.52 -18.38 6.16
N SER A 186 30.48 -17.83 4.94
CA SER A 186 31.66 -17.27 4.26
C SER A 186 31.35 -15.91 3.64
N GLY A 187 32.21 -14.92 3.89
CA GLY A 187 32.11 -13.61 3.27
C GLY A 187 32.63 -13.63 1.83
N GLY A 188 31.99 -12.86 0.94
CA GLY A 188 32.52 -12.61 -0.40
C GLY A 188 31.47 -12.39 -1.47
N ASN A 189 31.92 -12.27 -2.72
CA ASN A 189 31.03 -12.15 -3.87
C ASN A 189 30.53 -13.53 -4.33
N ARG A 190 29.21 -13.65 -4.55
CA ARG A 190 28.62 -14.78 -5.28
C ARG A 190 27.76 -14.26 -6.41
N THR A 191 27.67 -15.06 -7.47
CA THR A 191 26.80 -14.80 -8.61
C THR A 191 25.58 -15.69 -8.53
N PHE A 192 24.39 -15.12 -8.72
CA PHE A 192 23.13 -15.84 -8.64
C PHE A 192 22.08 -15.28 -9.60
N TRP A 193 21.13 -16.14 -9.97
CA TRP A 193 19.91 -15.72 -10.65
C TRP A 193 18.87 -15.28 -9.62
N PRO A 194 18.45 -14.00 -9.59
CA PRO A 194 17.61 -13.48 -8.51
C PRO A 194 16.14 -13.91 -8.61
N ALA A 195 15.61 -14.04 -9.83
CA ALA A 195 14.22 -14.40 -10.08
C ALA A 195 14.05 -15.92 -10.08
N GLN A 196 13.98 -16.50 -8.89
CA GLN A 196 13.78 -17.94 -8.70
C GLN A 196 12.93 -18.22 -7.47
N TYR A 197 12.35 -19.41 -7.41
CA TYR A 197 11.67 -19.92 -6.23
C TYR A 197 11.71 -21.45 -6.23
N PHE A 198 11.34 -22.05 -5.10
CA PHE A 198 11.29 -23.49 -4.92
C PHE A 198 9.86 -23.93 -4.63
N ARG A 199 9.30 -24.79 -5.48
CA ARG A 199 8.01 -25.44 -5.19
C ARG A 199 8.28 -26.63 -4.29
N TYR A 200 7.58 -26.69 -3.17
CA TYR A 200 7.56 -27.90 -2.35
C TYR A 200 6.71 -28.96 -3.05
N ASN A 201 7.26 -30.16 -3.19
CA ASN A 201 6.61 -31.31 -3.83
C ASN A 201 5.93 -32.18 -2.77
N SER A 202 6.75 -32.87 -1.96
CA SER A 202 6.34 -33.78 -0.89
C SER A 202 7.56 -34.22 -0.11
N GLY A 203 7.38 -34.78 1.10
CA GLY A 203 8.46 -35.36 1.90
C GLY A 203 8.98 -34.40 2.97
N ASP A 204 10.21 -34.61 3.43
CA ASP A 204 10.82 -33.79 4.47
C ASP A 204 11.15 -32.39 3.93
N GLU A 205 10.59 -31.34 4.56
CA GLU A 205 10.83 -29.95 4.18
C GLU A 205 12.29 -29.49 4.39
N TRP A 206 13.10 -30.23 5.15
CA TRP A 206 14.53 -30.02 5.31
C TRP A 206 15.38 -30.81 4.32
N ASN A 207 14.77 -31.60 3.44
CA ASN A 207 15.46 -32.23 2.33
C ASN A 207 15.31 -31.37 1.07
N ALA A 208 16.43 -30.95 0.48
CA ALA A 208 16.43 -30.17 -0.75
C ALA A 208 15.74 -30.90 -1.92
N ALA A 209 15.79 -32.23 -1.95
CA ALA A 209 15.13 -33.05 -2.97
C ALA A 209 13.58 -33.02 -2.88
N SER A 210 13.02 -32.56 -1.76
CA SER A 210 11.57 -32.36 -1.60
C SER A 210 11.06 -31.14 -2.38
N TYR A 211 11.94 -30.40 -3.05
CA TYR A 211 11.61 -29.18 -3.79
C TYR A 211 12.02 -29.24 -5.26
N THR A 212 11.28 -28.56 -6.11
CA THR A 212 11.65 -28.28 -7.50
C THR A 212 12.02 -26.81 -7.65
N GLN A 213 13.24 -26.55 -8.12
CA GLN A 213 13.67 -25.20 -8.47
C GLN A 213 12.94 -24.72 -9.73
N VAL A 214 12.44 -23.49 -9.67
CA VAL A 214 11.93 -22.77 -10.84
C VAL A 214 12.74 -21.50 -10.99
N LEU A 215 13.44 -21.39 -12.13
CA LEU A 215 14.08 -20.16 -12.56
C LEU A 215 13.12 -19.41 -13.48
N ILE A 216 12.87 -18.14 -13.20
CA ILE A 216 12.07 -17.29 -14.08
C ILE A 216 13.01 -16.68 -15.12
N THR A 217 13.12 -17.31 -16.27
CA THR A 217 14.01 -16.93 -17.38
C THR A 217 13.24 -16.76 -18.69
N PRO A 218 13.74 -15.95 -19.65
CA PRO A 218 13.12 -15.84 -20.97
C PRO A 218 13.04 -17.15 -21.75
N SER A 219 13.90 -18.13 -21.43
CA SER A 219 13.93 -19.44 -22.08
C SER A 219 12.78 -20.37 -21.64
N VAL A 220 12.15 -20.08 -20.50
CA VAL A 220 10.97 -20.82 -20.02
C VAL A 220 9.73 -19.98 -20.36
N THR A 221 8.89 -20.50 -21.25
CA THR A 221 7.78 -19.75 -21.84
C THR A 221 6.46 -19.93 -21.08
N SER A 222 6.38 -20.90 -20.17
CA SER A 222 5.17 -21.26 -19.44
C SER A 222 5.48 -21.58 -17.98
N TYR A 223 4.73 -20.96 -17.07
CA TYR A 223 4.80 -21.15 -15.63
C TYR A 223 3.43 -21.53 -15.08
N THR A 224 3.40 -22.47 -14.14
CA THR A 224 2.16 -22.89 -13.49
C THR A 224 1.77 -21.91 -12.38
N GLY A 225 0.87 -20.99 -12.63
CA GLY A 225 0.25 -20.19 -11.58
C GLY A 225 -0.70 -21.01 -10.69
N GLY A 226 -1.29 -20.33 -9.72
CA GLY A 226 -2.35 -20.87 -8.87
C GLY A 226 -3.74 -20.40 -9.29
N PRO A 227 -4.80 -20.87 -8.64
CA PRO A 227 -6.17 -20.48 -8.94
C PRO A 227 -6.44 -18.98 -8.72
N ASN A 228 -5.61 -18.30 -7.92
CA ASN A 228 -5.74 -16.88 -7.62
C ASN A 228 -4.84 -15.99 -8.49
N ARG A 229 -4.22 -16.53 -9.55
CA ARG A 229 -3.42 -15.76 -10.52
C ARG A 229 -4.28 -15.13 -11.59
N SER A 230 -4.95 -14.03 -11.25
CA SER A 230 -5.86 -13.30 -12.15
C SER A 230 -5.14 -12.59 -13.31
N ASP A 231 -3.83 -12.41 -13.22
CA ASP A 231 -2.98 -11.79 -14.25
C ASP A 231 -2.55 -12.78 -15.36
N CYS A 232 -2.81 -14.07 -15.17
CA CYS A 232 -2.46 -15.13 -16.11
C CYS A 232 -3.67 -15.53 -16.95
N GLY A 233 -3.45 -15.68 -18.26
CA GLY A 233 -4.52 -15.94 -19.22
C GLY A 233 -4.98 -17.38 -19.15
N ASP A 234 -6.04 -17.64 -18.39
CA ASP A 234 -7.18 -18.51 -18.69
C ASP A 234 -8.16 -18.37 -17.51
N THR A 235 -9.43 -18.07 -17.81
CA THR A 235 -10.59 -18.06 -16.90
C THR A 235 -10.52 -19.17 -15.84
N PRO A 236 -10.98 -18.93 -14.59
CA PRO A 236 -10.47 -19.53 -13.36
C PRO A 236 -10.21 -21.03 -13.50
N ALA A 237 -8.97 -21.38 -13.86
CA ALA A 237 -8.50 -22.75 -13.84
C ALA A 237 -7.89 -23.02 -12.46
N GLN A 238 -8.06 -24.23 -11.92
CA GLN A 238 -7.35 -24.67 -10.71
C GLN A 238 -5.82 -24.50 -10.80
N SER A 239 -5.28 -24.27 -11.99
CA SER A 239 -3.89 -23.87 -12.23
C SER A 239 -3.82 -22.94 -13.44
N ALA A 240 -3.78 -21.63 -13.21
CA ALA A 240 -3.58 -20.66 -14.30
C ALA A 240 -2.21 -20.89 -14.96
N THR A 241 -2.10 -20.70 -16.28
CA THR A 241 -0.80 -20.77 -16.97
C THR A 241 -0.31 -19.37 -17.31
N CYS A 242 0.89 -19.02 -16.85
CA CYS A 242 1.49 -17.70 -16.98
C CYS A 242 2.62 -17.74 -18.01
N THR A 243 2.66 -16.75 -18.90
CA THR A 243 3.81 -16.51 -19.77
C THR A 243 5.01 -16.00 -18.96
N TYR A 244 6.21 -16.01 -19.55
CA TYR A 244 7.38 -15.34 -18.97
C TYR A 244 7.11 -13.90 -18.56
N ALA A 245 6.49 -13.10 -19.45
CA ALA A 245 6.21 -11.70 -19.19
C ALA A 245 5.29 -11.50 -17.97
N GLN A 246 4.27 -12.35 -17.82
CA GLN A 246 3.38 -12.32 -16.65
C GLN A 246 4.10 -12.74 -15.37
N GLU A 247 4.85 -13.84 -15.42
CA GLU A 247 5.53 -14.37 -14.23
C GLU A 247 6.64 -13.43 -13.72
N ILE A 248 7.47 -12.88 -14.61
CA ILE A 248 8.54 -11.96 -14.21
C ILE A 248 7.99 -10.63 -13.71
N GLN A 249 6.88 -10.13 -14.28
CA GLN A 249 6.24 -8.93 -13.80
C GLN A 249 5.64 -9.13 -12.40
N ASN A 250 5.00 -10.27 -12.16
CA ASN A 250 4.46 -10.63 -10.84
C ASN A 250 5.59 -10.75 -9.80
N PHE A 251 6.70 -11.37 -10.16
CA PHE A 251 7.88 -11.47 -9.30
C PHE A 251 8.48 -10.08 -8.99
N ALA A 252 8.56 -9.19 -9.98
CA ALA A 252 9.04 -7.82 -9.78
C ALA A 252 8.15 -7.03 -8.83
N ASN A 253 6.82 -7.18 -8.96
CA ASN A 253 5.88 -6.55 -8.05
C ASN A 253 6.04 -7.08 -6.63
N TRP A 254 6.12 -8.40 -6.44
CA TRP A 254 6.44 -8.97 -5.13
C TRP A 254 7.74 -8.40 -4.55
N TYR A 255 8.80 -8.35 -5.35
CA TYR A 255 10.10 -7.86 -4.91
C TYR A 255 10.04 -6.41 -4.41
N THR A 256 9.45 -5.51 -5.19
CA THR A 256 9.41 -4.08 -4.85
C THR A 256 8.39 -3.78 -3.74
N TYR A 257 7.25 -4.46 -3.74
CA TYR A 257 6.09 -4.05 -2.93
C TYR A 257 5.80 -4.98 -1.73
N TYR A 258 6.34 -6.19 -1.66
CA TYR A 258 5.91 -7.18 -0.66
C TYR A 258 7.05 -7.95 0.05
N ARG A 259 8.26 -7.96 -0.49
CA ARG A 259 9.31 -8.92 -0.05
C ARG A 259 9.74 -8.89 1.42
N SER A 260 9.39 -7.84 2.17
CA SER A 260 9.66 -7.75 3.61
C SER A 260 8.40 -7.52 4.41
N ARG A 261 8.44 -7.82 5.70
CA ARG A 261 7.28 -7.69 6.60
C ARG A 261 6.69 -6.28 6.56
N ILE A 262 7.52 -5.23 6.59
CA ILE A 262 7.06 -3.83 6.53
C ILE A 262 6.47 -3.46 5.17
N LEU A 263 7.02 -3.98 4.07
CA LEU A 263 6.49 -3.73 2.73
C LEU A 263 5.12 -4.39 2.57
N THR A 264 4.99 -5.66 2.96
CA THR A 264 3.70 -6.36 2.93
C THR A 264 2.67 -5.70 3.86
N ALA A 265 3.06 -5.29 5.07
CA ALA A 265 2.15 -4.59 5.99
C ALA A 265 1.62 -3.28 5.38
N ARG A 266 2.50 -2.48 4.77
CA ARG A 266 2.12 -1.24 4.07
C ARG A 266 1.20 -1.52 2.88
N ALA A 267 1.43 -2.61 2.14
CA ALA A 267 0.58 -3.02 1.03
C ALA A 267 -0.85 -3.33 1.50
N GLY A 268 -0.98 -4.16 2.55
CA GLY A 268 -2.27 -4.58 3.10
C GLY A 268 -3.04 -3.42 3.71
N ILE A 269 -2.37 -2.59 4.52
CA ILE A 269 -2.95 -1.38 5.11
C ILE A 269 -3.36 -0.40 4.01
N GLY A 270 -2.48 -0.09 3.07
CA GLY A 270 -2.77 0.85 1.99
C GLY A 270 -3.96 0.42 1.15
N THR A 271 -4.08 -0.88 0.84
CA THR A 271 -5.23 -1.44 0.13
C THR A 271 -6.51 -1.29 0.94
N ALA A 272 -6.50 -1.66 2.22
CA ALA A 272 -7.69 -1.57 3.08
C ALA A 272 -8.20 -0.14 3.24
N PHE A 273 -7.29 0.84 3.38
CA PHE A 273 -7.64 2.26 3.53
C PHE A 273 -8.04 2.93 2.21
N ALA A 274 -7.49 2.51 1.07
CA ALA A 274 -7.85 3.05 -0.24
C ALA A 274 -9.32 2.78 -0.61
N ASP A 275 -9.92 1.73 -0.05
CA ASP A 275 -11.33 1.39 -0.25
C ASP A 275 -12.29 2.14 0.69
N GLN A 276 -11.76 2.86 1.70
CA GLN A 276 -12.59 3.57 2.66
C GLN A 276 -13.00 4.96 2.16
N GLY A 277 -14.20 5.42 2.54
CA GLY A 277 -14.65 6.79 2.28
C GLY A 277 -13.95 7.84 3.16
N ALA A 278 -14.14 9.11 2.83
CA ALA A 278 -13.53 10.23 3.55
C ALA A 278 -14.07 10.47 4.98
N ASN A 279 -15.16 9.79 5.37
CA ASN A 279 -15.85 9.98 6.66
C ASN A 279 -15.23 9.13 7.78
N MET A 280 -13.92 9.25 7.97
CA MET A 280 -13.20 8.59 9.04
C MET A 280 -12.11 9.51 9.60
N ARG A 281 -11.91 9.42 10.90
CA ARG A 281 -10.82 10.08 11.62
C ARG A 281 -9.80 9.04 12.00
N VAL A 282 -8.56 9.23 11.56
CA VAL A 282 -7.49 8.26 11.76
C VAL A 282 -6.41 8.90 12.60
N GLY A 283 -6.22 8.36 13.81
CA GLY A 283 -4.99 8.57 14.58
C GLY A 283 -3.95 7.57 14.10
N PHE A 284 -2.77 8.04 13.68
CA PHE A 284 -1.68 7.18 13.27
C PHE A 284 -0.49 7.31 14.24
N GLY A 285 0.08 6.17 14.62
CA GLY A 285 1.31 6.10 15.38
C GLY A 285 2.19 4.95 14.89
N ALA A 286 3.47 5.01 15.22
CA ALA A 286 4.40 3.91 15.02
C ALA A 286 5.12 3.58 16.33
N ILE A 287 5.53 2.32 16.51
CA ILE A 287 5.94 1.78 17.82
C ILE A 287 7.38 2.14 18.18
N ASN A 288 8.27 2.23 17.20
CA ASN A 288 9.72 2.37 17.38
C ASN A 288 10.28 3.69 16.83
N VAL A 289 9.41 4.69 16.60
CA VAL A 289 9.83 6.03 16.17
C VAL A 289 10.21 6.86 17.40
N ALA A 290 11.31 7.61 17.27
CA ALA A 290 11.64 8.67 18.23
C ALA A 290 10.47 9.66 18.40
N PRO A 291 10.35 10.38 19.53
CA PRO A 291 9.23 11.28 19.81
C PRO A 291 8.94 12.21 18.63
N VAL A 292 7.75 12.06 18.04
CA VAL A 292 7.24 12.98 17.01
C VAL A 292 6.27 13.93 17.68
N SER A 293 6.45 15.23 17.45
CA SER A 293 5.45 16.21 17.89
C SER A 293 4.25 16.12 16.95
N ILE A 294 3.10 15.76 17.49
CA ILE A 294 1.82 15.82 16.79
C ILE A 294 1.02 16.91 17.48
N ASP A 295 0.68 17.97 16.75
CA ASP A 295 -0.15 19.09 17.23
C ASP A 295 0.33 19.72 18.55
N GLY A 296 1.65 19.85 18.71
CA GLY A 296 2.27 20.47 19.88
C GLY A 296 2.42 19.55 21.10
N TRP A 297 2.06 18.27 20.99
CA TRP A 297 2.25 17.27 22.03
C TRP A 297 3.39 16.32 21.65
N THR A 298 4.40 16.25 22.52
CA THR A 298 5.51 15.30 22.42
C THR A 298 5.13 14.02 23.15
N ARG A 299 5.12 12.89 22.45
CA ARG A 299 4.92 11.58 23.08
C ARG A 299 6.26 11.13 23.69
N SER A 300 6.36 11.07 25.01
CA SER A 300 7.52 10.49 25.70
C SER A 300 7.43 8.97 25.69
N GLU A 301 8.59 8.31 25.56
CA GLU A 301 8.75 6.86 25.70
C GLU A 301 8.25 6.39 27.08
N GLU A 302 7.47 5.32 27.13
CA GLU A 302 7.36 4.43 28.29
C GLU A 302 8.17 3.17 28.03
#